data_AF-A0A7R9MMV2-F1
#
_entry.id   AF-A0A7R9MMV2-F1
#
_cell.length_a   1.000
_cell.length_b   1.000
_cell.length_c   1.000
_cell.angle_alpha   90.00
_cell.angle_beta   90.00
_cell.angle_gamma   90.00
#
_symmetry.space_group_name_H-M   'P 1'
#
loop_
_entity.id
_entity.type
_entity.pdbx_description
1 polymer ?
#
loop_
_entity_poly.entity_id
_entity_poly.type
_entity_poly.pdbx_seq_one_letter_code
_entity_poly.pdbx_strand_id
1 'polypeptide(L)'
;FTKEDEDSFAVFATYCGLALDHARLYEKIHKSEEKYKVALEVLSYHNTCTNDELITIKSLPLDSMPDETDPAFSPYTLSNDEKVLSSVKLIQSFSGVTKCEVDDIYRFTLTVRKNYRKVPYHNWTHGYSVAQTIYRFTRDCPGFTPMEKFSFFVSGLCHDLDHRGTNN
;
A
#
# COMPACT_ATOMS: atom_id res chain seq x y z
N PHE A 1 48.42 -13.35 -42.89
CA PHE A 1 48.39 -12.91 -41.50
C PHE A 1 49.73 -12.31 -41.15
N THR A 2 49.71 -11.01 -40.91
CA THR A 2 50.83 -10.21 -40.41
C THR A 2 50.69 -10.02 -38.90
N LYS A 3 51.74 -9.52 -38.25
CA LYS A 3 51.70 -9.22 -36.82
C LYS A 3 50.67 -8.12 -36.48
N GLU A 4 50.50 -7.15 -37.37
CA GLU A 4 49.45 -6.13 -37.26
C GLU A 4 48.04 -6.73 -37.35
N ASP A 5 47.83 -7.76 -38.18
CA ASP A 5 46.54 -8.47 -38.25
C ASP A 5 46.24 -9.22 -36.94
N GLU A 6 47.26 -9.82 -36.31
CA GLU A 6 47.13 -10.51 -35.02
C GLU A 6 46.77 -9.52 -33.89
N ASP A 7 47.48 -8.39 -33.81
CA ASP A 7 47.24 -7.36 -32.80
C ASP A 7 45.85 -6.73 -32.99
N SER A 8 45.45 -6.43 -34.24
CA SER A 8 44.12 -5.89 -34.56
C SER A 8 43.00 -6.88 -34.21
N PHE A 9 43.21 -8.17 -34.49
CA PHE A 9 42.24 -9.21 -34.15
C PHE A 9 42.09 -9.41 -32.64
N ALA A 10 43.18 -9.31 -31.87
CA ALA A 10 43.14 -9.41 -30.41
C ALA A 10 42.32 -8.28 -29.78
N VAL A 11 42.49 -7.05 -30.27
CA VAL A 11 41.69 -5.89 -29.82
C VAL A 11 40.22 -6.09 -30.18
N PHE A 12 39.92 -6.47 -31.43
CA PHE A 12 38.56 -6.74 -31.88
C PHE A 12 37.88 -7.84 -31.04
N ALA A 13 38.56 -8.97 -30.82
CA ALA A 13 38.04 -10.08 -30.04
C ALA A 13 37.74 -9.65 -28.58
N THR A 14 38.57 -8.79 -27.99
CA THR A 14 38.34 -8.24 -26.65
C THR A 14 37.08 -7.39 -26.60
N TYR A 15 36.91 -6.47 -27.57
CA TYR A 15 35.70 -5.64 -27.65
C TYR A 15 34.44 -6.47 -27.94
N CYS A 16 34.51 -7.47 -28.82
CA CYS A 16 33.40 -8.38 -29.06
C CYS A 16 33.05 -9.19 -27.81
N GLY A 17 34.05 -9.66 -27.05
CA GLY A 17 33.85 -10.33 -25.78
C GLY A 17 33.10 -9.45 -24.77
N LEU A 18 33.56 -8.21 -24.58
CA LEU A 18 32.90 -7.23 -23.70
C LEU A 18 31.48 -6.90 -24.16
N ALA A 19 31.28 -6.68 -25.46
CA ALA A 19 29.96 -6.36 -26.02
C ALA A 19 28.97 -7.52 -25.86
N LEU A 20 29.42 -8.77 -26.09
CA LEU A 20 28.60 -9.96 -25.88
C LEU A 20 28.26 -10.18 -24.40
N ASP A 21 29.21 -9.96 -23.51
CA ASP A 21 28.96 -10.10 -22.07
C ASP A 21 27.99 -9.02 -21.56
N HIS A 22 28.15 -7.77 -22.01
CA HIS A 22 27.20 -6.70 -21.72
C HIS A 22 25.80 -7.01 -22.27
N ALA A 23 25.71 -7.49 -23.52
CA ALA A 23 24.43 -7.86 -24.13
C ALA A 23 23.73 -8.98 -23.34
N ARG A 24 24.48 -10.01 -22.90
CA ARG A 24 23.97 -11.09 -22.05
C ARG A 24 23.53 -10.61 -20.67
N LEU A 25 24.29 -9.72 -20.05
CA LEU A 25 23.93 -9.15 -18.75
C LEU A 25 22.63 -8.33 -18.87
N TYR A 26 22.53 -7.49 -19.90
CA TYR A 26 21.34 -6.69 -20.15
C TYR A 26 20.11 -7.56 -20.42
N GLU A 27 20.26 -8.62 -21.21
CA GLU A 27 19.19 -9.58 -21.45
C GLU A 27 18.72 -10.27 -20.16
N LYS A 28 19.64 -10.63 -19.25
CA LYS A 28 19.28 -11.21 -17.94
C LYS A 28 18.53 -10.22 -17.06
N ILE A 29 18.98 -8.96 -17.00
CA ILE A 29 18.30 -7.89 -16.24
C ILE A 29 16.90 -7.70 -16.80
N HIS A 30 16.77 -7.55 -18.12
CA HIS A 30 15.49 -7.33 -18.77
C HIS A 30 14.50 -8.48 -18.50
N LYS A 31 14.93 -9.73 -18.66
CA LYS A 31 14.10 -10.91 -18.32
C LYS A 31 13.71 -10.95 -16.84
N SER A 32 14.59 -10.50 -15.93
CA SER A 32 14.28 -10.43 -14.50
C SER A 32 13.22 -9.35 -14.21
N GLU A 33 13.33 -8.18 -14.86
CA GLU A 33 12.35 -7.09 -14.75
C GLU A 33 10.98 -7.49 -15.28
N GLU A 34 10.92 -8.18 -16.42
CA GLU A 34 9.66 -8.69 -16.98
C GLU A 34 8.97 -9.68 -16.04
N LYS A 35 9.73 -10.63 -15.49
CA LYS A 35 9.21 -11.59 -14.49
C LYS A 35 8.69 -10.87 -13.25
N TYR A 36 9.42 -9.85 -12.78
CA TYR A 36 9.01 -9.05 -11.63
C TYR A 36 7.72 -8.27 -11.90
N LYS A 37 7.56 -7.67 -13.09
CA LYS A 37 6.33 -6.97 -13.49
C LYS A 37 5.12 -7.90 -13.48
N VAL A 38 5.24 -9.08 -14.07
CA VAL A 38 4.15 -10.08 -14.07
C VAL A 38 3.80 -10.51 -12.64
N ALA A 39 4.82 -10.74 -11.79
CA ALA A 39 4.58 -11.09 -10.40
C ALA A 39 3.83 -9.97 -9.64
N LEU A 40 4.21 -8.71 -9.84
CA LEU A 40 3.51 -7.56 -9.25
C LEU A 40 2.07 -7.42 -9.74
N GLU A 41 1.81 -7.67 -11.02
CA GLU A 41 0.46 -7.62 -11.58
C GLU A 41 -0.45 -8.67 -10.95
N VAL A 42 0.03 -9.91 -10.84
CA VAL A 42 -0.69 -11.01 -10.18
C VAL A 42 -0.97 -10.67 -8.71
N LEU A 43 0.04 -10.18 -7.99
CA LEU A 43 -0.14 -9.76 -6.59
C LEU A 43 -1.15 -8.62 -6.47
N SER A 44 -1.06 -7.59 -7.33
CA SER A 44 -1.99 -6.46 -7.34
C SER A 44 -3.43 -6.90 -7.58
N TYR A 45 -3.65 -7.80 -8.55
CA TYR A 45 -4.97 -8.35 -8.85
C TYR A 45 -5.58 -9.06 -7.63
N HIS A 46 -4.81 -9.89 -6.94
CA HIS A 46 -5.31 -10.62 -5.77
C HIS A 46 -5.43 -9.76 -4.50
N ASN A 47 -4.61 -8.72 -4.38
CA ASN A 47 -4.56 -7.86 -3.18
C ASN A 47 -5.55 -6.69 -3.24
N THR A 48 -6.00 -6.29 -4.43
CA THR A 48 -6.98 -5.20 -4.60
C THR A 48 -8.39 -5.66 -4.25
N CYS A 49 -9.22 -4.75 -3.74
CA CYS A 49 -10.63 -5.03 -3.48
C CYS A 49 -11.42 -5.31 -4.77
N THR A 50 -12.44 -6.16 -4.69
CA THR A 50 -13.33 -6.41 -5.84
C THR A 50 -14.45 -5.37 -5.91
N ASN A 51 -15.10 -5.26 -7.07
CA ASN A 51 -16.28 -4.41 -7.22
C ASN A 51 -17.46 -4.89 -6.37
N ASP A 52 -17.58 -6.19 -6.14
CA ASP A 52 -18.64 -6.75 -5.28
C ASP A 52 -18.43 -6.31 -3.82
N GLU A 53 -17.20 -6.39 -3.30
CA GLU A 53 -16.86 -5.89 -1.97
C GLU A 53 -17.20 -4.39 -1.83
N LEU A 54 -16.92 -3.60 -2.86
CA LEU A 54 -17.26 -2.19 -2.89
C LEU A 54 -18.77 -1.96 -2.82
N ILE A 55 -19.56 -2.66 -3.64
CA ILE A 55 -21.02 -2.53 -3.65
C ILE A 55 -21.61 -2.94 -2.29
N THR A 56 -21.12 -4.03 -1.71
CA THR A 56 -21.54 -4.50 -0.39
C THR A 56 -21.24 -3.48 0.71
N ILE A 57 -20.03 -2.91 0.75
CA ILE A 57 -19.70 -1.90 1.77
C ILE A 57 -20.53 -0.63 1.58
N LYS A 58 -20.71 -0.17 0.34
CA LYS A 58 -21.47 1.07 0.07
C LYS A 58 -22.97 0.95 0.37
N SER A 59 -23.52 -0.26 0.49
CA SER A 59 -24.92 -0.46 0.87
C SER A 59 -25.15 -0.36 2.38
N LEU A 60 -24.09 -0.38 3.19
CA LEU A 60 -24.17 -0.21 4.63
C LEU A 60 -24.37 1.27 5.00
N PRO A 61 -25.13 1.57 6.07
CA PRO A 61 -25.44 2.94 6.46
C PRO A 61 -24.25 3.63 7.13
N LEU A 62 -23.59 4.55 6.41
CA LEU A 62 -22.46 5.34 6.92
C LEU A 62 -22.85 6.24 8.10
N ASP A 63 -24.07 6.79 8.09
CA ASP A 63 -24.54 7.74 9.10
C ASP A 63 -24.82 7.09 10.47
N SER A 64 -24.96 5.77 10.52
CA SER A 64 -25.19 5.02 11.75
C SER A 64 -23.90 4.74 12.54
N MET A 65 -22.75 5.18 12.04
CA MET A 65 -21.46 4.94 12.68
C MET A 65 -21.33 5.75 13.98
N PRO A 66 -20.89 5.11 15.09
CA PRO A 66 -20.69 5.80 16.36
C PRO A 66 -19.68 6.94 16.23
N ASP A 67 -19.72 7.88 17.17
CA ASP A 67 -18.70 8.92 17.28
C ASP A 67 -17.38 8.28 17.70
N GLU A 68 -16.50 8.08 16.72
CA GLU A 68 -15.18 7.53 16.94
C GLU A 68 -14.25 8.46 17.75
N THR A 69 -14.70 9.63 18.20
CA THR A 69 -13.90 10.54 19.04
C THR A 69 -14.18 10.43 20.53
N ASP A 70 -15.24 9.70 20.91
CA ASP A 70 -15.56 9.37 22.29
C ASP A 70 -14.38 8.62 22.97
N PRO A 71 -13.88 9.10 24.13
CA PRO A 71 -12.92 8.37 24.96
C PRO A 71 -13.32 6.97 25.37
N ALA A 72 -14.62 6.68 25.47
CA ALA A 72 -15.13 5.36 25.78
C ALA A 72 -15.26 4.45 24.54
N PHE A 73 -15.02 4.97 23.33
CA PHE A 73 -15.09 4.17 22.11
C PHE A 73 -14.08 3.03 22.13
N SER A 74 -14.57 1.81 21.95
CA SER A 74 -13.75 0.62 21.78
C SER A 74 -13.79 0.16 20.32
N PRO A 75 -12.65 0.08 19.61
CA PRO A 75 -12.59 -0.42 18.24
C PRO A 75 -13.15 -1.85 18.05
N TYR A 76 -13.26 -2.62 19.13
CA TYR A 76 -13.78 -3.99 19.12
C TYR A 76 -15.31 -4.06 19.07
N THR A 77 -16.03 -2.96 19.28
CA THR A 77 -17.50 -2.93 19.13
C THR A 77 -17.94 -2.97 17.67
N LEU A 78 -17.06 -2.58 16.75
CA LEU A 78 -17.32 -2.58 15.32
C LEU A 78 -16.92 -3.91 14.67
N SER A 79 -17.68 -4.36 13.67
CA SER A 79 -17.27 -5.37 12.71
C SER A 79 -16.13 -4.87 11.81
N ASN A 80 -15.53 -5.76 11.01
CA ASN A 80 -14.46 -5.35 10.09
C ASN A 80 -14.95 -4.40 9.00
N ASP A 81 -16.20 -4.54 8.56
CA ASP A 81 -16.81 -3.73 7.51
C ASP A 81 -17.24 -2.37 8.06
N GLU A 82 -17.76 -2.31 9.28
CA GLU A 82 -18.01 -1.05 9.98
C GLU A 82 -16.70 -0.26 10.22
N LYS A 83 -15.58 -0.93 10.53
CA LYS A 83 -14.26 -0.26 10.60
C LYS A 83 -13.84 0.35 9.26
N VAL A 84 -14.19 -0.29 8.14
CA VAL A 84 -13.96 0.30 6.80
C VAL A 84 -14.80 1.56 6.64
N LEU A 85 -16.10 1.53 6.97
CA LEU A 85 -16.97 2.70 6.89
C LEU A 85 -16.48 3.85 7.78
N SER A 86 -16.13 3.58 9.03
CA SER A 86 -15.56 4.61 9.92
C SER A 86 -14.26 5.18 9.34
N SER A 87 -13.37 4.33 8.81
CA SER A 87 -12.14 4.82 8.16
C SER A 87 -12.43 5.71 6.94
N VAL A 88 -13.42 5.35 6.11
CA VAL A 88 -13.84 6.17 4.97
C VAL A 88 -14.37 7.52 5.44
N LYS A 89 -15.25 7.55 6.45
CA LYS A 89 -15.77 8.78 7.07
C LYS A 89 -14.64 9.67 7.60
N LEU A 90 -13.66 9.06 8.28
CA LEU A 90 -12.48 9.77 8.77
C LEU A 90 -11.63 10.36 7.64
N ILE A 91 -11.40 9.61 6.57
CA ILE A 91 -10.66 10.12 5.40
C ILE A 91 -11.42 11.27 4.73
N GLN A 92 -12.74 11.16 4.60
CA GLN A 92 -13.59 12.21 4.02
C GLN A 92 -13.56 13.51 4.85
N SER A 93 -13.32 13.44 6.16
CA SER A 93 -13.12 14.62 7.00
C SER A 93 -11.89 15.45 6.58
N PHE A 94 -10.94 14.84 5.86
CA PHE A 94 -9.77 15.48 5.27
C PHE A 94 -9.97 15.91 3.81
N SER A 95 -11.20 15.97 3.30
CA SER A 95 -11.50 16.34 1.90
C SER A 95 -10.93 17.68 1.41
N GLY A 96 -10.56 18.59 2.31
CA GLY A 96 -9.82 19.81 1.97
C GLY A 96 -8.33 19.60 1.62
N VAL A 97 -7.79 18.42 1.91
CA VAL A 97 -6.38 18.04 1.73
C VAL A 97 -6.19 17.19 0.48
N THR A 98 -7.13 16.30 0.19
CA THR A 98 -7.05 15.38 -0.94
C THR A 98 -8.23 15.56 -1.88
N LYS A 99 -7.96 15.61 -3.19
CA LYS A 99 -8.98 15.60 -4.24
C LYS A 99 -9.25 14.17 -4.70
N CYS A 100 -9.55 13.29 -3.74
CA CYS A 100 -9.86 11.90 -4.03
C CYS A 100 -11.37 11.76 -4.25
N GLU A 101 -11.76 11.04 -5.30
CA GLU A 101 -13.15 10.63 -5.47
C GLU A 101 -13.54 9.70 -4.32
N VAL A 102 -14.80 9.79 -3.88
CA VAL A 102 -15.30 8.98 -2.76
C VAL A 102 -15.07 7.49 -3.00
N ASP A 103 -15.29 7.05 -4.23
CA ASP A 103 -15.10 5.68 -4.67
C ASP A 103 -13.65 5.19 -4.54
N ASP A 104 -12.68 6.06 -4.71
CA ASP A 104 -11.26 5.74 -4.54
C ASP A 104 -10.92 5.56 -3.06
N ILE A 105 -11.54 6.35 -2.17
CA ILE A 105 -11.37 6.23 -0.72
C ILE A 105 -11.91 4.88 -0.22
N TYR A 106 -13.07 4.44 -0.72
CA TYR A 106 -13.60 3.11 -0.41
C TYR A 106 -12.66 2.00 -0.90
N ARG A 107 -12.24 2.07 -2.17
CA ARG A 107 -11.34 1.04 -2.76
C ARG A 107 -10.01 0.97 -2.04
N PHE A 108 -9.42 2.12 -1.71
CA PHE A 108 -8.21 2.22 -0.91
C PHE A 108 -8.39 1.53 0.43
N THR A 109 -9.41 1.90 1.20
CA THR A 109 -9.64 1.38 2.56
C THR A 109 -9.93 -0.13 2.56
N LEU A 110 -10.74 -0.61 1.62
CA LEU A 110 -11.01 -2.03 1.43
C LEU A 110 -9.74 -2.83 1.08
N THR A 111 -8.90 -2.26 0.21
CA THR A 111 -7.63 -2.86 -0.19
C THR A 111 -6.67 -2.91 1.01
N VAL A 112 -6.56 -1.84 1.80
CA VAL A 112 -5.76 -1.83 3.04
C VAL A 112 -6.24 -2.93 4.00
N ARG A 113 -7.55 -2.99 4.31
CA ARG A 113 -8.13 -4.06 5.15
C ARG A 113 -7.75 -5.45 4.64
N LYS A 114 -7.87 -5.69 3.33
CA LYS A 114 -7.60 -6.99 2.69
C LYS A 114 -6.13 -7.42 2.82
N ASN A 115 -5.21 -6.46 2.91
CA ASN A 115 -3.76 -6.71 3.03
C ASN A 115 -3.27 -6.82 4.48
N TYR A 116 -4.15 -6.70 5.47
CA TYR A 116 -3.85 -7.16 6.83
C TYR A 116 -4.08 -8.66 6.97
N ARG A 117 -3.08 -9.38 7.49
CA ARG A 117 -3.17 -10.83 7.70
C ARG A 117 -4.07 -11.17 8.89
N LYS A 118 -4.64 -12.37 8.86
CA LYS A 118 -5.38 -12.96 10.00
C LYS A 118 -4.41 -13.53 11.04
N VAL A 119 -3.75 -12.63 11.78
CA VAL A 119 -2.84 -12.95 12.89
C VAL A 119 -3.43 -12.46 14.23
N PRO A 120 -2.97 -12.96 15.39
CA PRO A 120 -3.59 -12.67 16.68
C PRO A 120 -3.68 -11.18 17.04
N TYR A 121 -2.66 -10.39 16.72
CA TYR A 121 -2.59 -8.97 17.13
C TYR A 121 -2.42 -7.98 15.97
N HIS A 122 -1.36 -8.09 15.17
CA HIS A 122 -1.04 -7.19 14.02
C HIS A 122 -1.98 -7.40 12.82
N ASN A 123 -3.28 -7.24 13.05
CA ASN A 123 -4.36 -7.44 12.08
C ASN A 123 -5.11 -6.13 11.82
N TRP A 124 -6.15 -6.18 10.99
CA TRP A 124 -6.93 -4.99 10.61
C TRP A 124 -7.47 -4.19 11.80
N THR A 125 -7.89 -4.86 12.88
CA THR A 125 -8.42 -4.17 14.06
C THR A 125 -7.35 -3.33 14.75
N HIS A 126 -6.11 -3.82 14.79
CA HIS A 126 -4.96 -3.07 15.29
C HIS A 126 -4.60 -1.89 14.38
N GLY A 127 -4.53 -2.10 13.06
CA GLY A 127 -4.29 -1.00 12.11
C GLY A 127 -5.33 0.12 12.24
N TYR A 128 -6.61 -0.25 12.33
CA TYR A 128 -7.71 0.70 12.54
C TYR A 128 -7.62 1.41 13.90
N SER A 129 -7.36 0.69 15.00
CA SER A 129 -7.32 1.30 16.33
C SER A 129 -6.19 2.33 16.46
N VAL A 130 -5.03 2.05 15.87
CA VAL A 130 -3.91 3.00 15.79
C VAL A 130 -4.29 4.23 14.98
N ALA A 131 -4.85 4.06 13.78
CA ALA A 131 -5.26 5.16 12.92
C ALA A 131 -6.33 6.06 13.57
N GLN A 132 -7.35 5.45 14.18
CA GLN A 132 -8.41 6.17 14.90
C GLN A 132 -7.84 6.92 16.11
N THR A 133 -6.90 6.34 16.84
CA THR A 133 -6.23 7.01 17.96
C THR A 133 -5.43 8.22 17.48
N ILE A 134 -4.67 8.08 16.39
CA ILE A 134 -3.94 9.19 15.75
C ILE A 134 -4.91 10.31 15.34
N TYR A 135 -6.02 9.98 14.69
CA TYR A 135 -7.04 10.96 14.32
C TYR A 135 -7.52 11.75 15.54
N ARG A 136 -7.88 11.05 16.63
CA ARG A 136 -8.35 11.69 17.86
C ARG A 136 -7.34 12.66 18.46
N PHE A 137 -6.07 12.28 18.54
CA PHE A 137 -5.04 13.15 19.10
C PHE A 137 -4.70 14.34 18.21
N THR A 138 -4.82 14.18 16.89
CA THR A 138 -4.35 15.18 15.94
C THR A 138 -5.44 16.13 15.45
N ARG A 139 -6.72 15.72 15.48
CA ARG A 139 -7.88 16.50 14.98
C ARG A 139 -7.84 17.96 15.44
N ASP A 140 -7.81 18.16 16.76
CA ASP A 140 -7.90 19.48 17.39
C ASP A 140 -6.53 20.07 17.76
N CYS A 141 -5.43 19.41 17.36
CA CYS A 141 -4.07 19.90 17.63
C CYS A 141 -3.73 21.05 16.66
N PRO A 142 -3.43 22.28 17.15
CA PRO A 142 -3.08 23.40 16.28
C PRO A 142 -1.64 23.30 15.72
N GLY A 143 -0.81 22.41 16.27
CA GLY A 143 0.60 22.26 15.89
C GLY A 143 0.85 21.50 14.58
N PHE A 144 -0.19 20.92 13.97
CA PHE A 144 -0.08 20.15 12.73
C PHE A 144 -0.96 20.75 11.63
N THR A 145 -0.43 20.81 10.42
CA THR A 145 -1.17 21.16 9.22
C THR A 145 -2.18 20.06 8.85
N PRO A 146 -3.25 20.38 8.10
CA PRO A 146 -4.19 19.37 7.63
C PRO A 146 -3.53 18.21 6.86
N MET A 147 -2.48 18.49 6.07
CA MET A 147 -1.74 17.47 5.32
C MET A 147 -0.95 16.53 6.24
N GLU A 148 -0.32 17.06 7.29
CA GLU A 148 0.40 16.23 8.26
C GLU A 148 -0.58 15.32 9.02
N LYS A 149 -1.72 15.85 9.46
CA LYS A 149 -2.77 15.07 10.14
C LYS A 149 -3.29 13.94 9.25
N PHE A 150 -3.57 14.24 7.99
CA PHE A 150 -3.98 13.24 7.00
C PHE A 150 -2.88 12.18 6.80
N SER A 151 -1.63 12.62 6.66
CA SER A 151 -0.48 11.72 6.48
C SER A 151 -0.29 10.80 7.67
N PHE A 152 -0.38 11.30 8.91
CA PHE A 152 -0.31 10.48 10.12
C PHE A 152 -1.43 9.44 10.16
N PHE A 153 -2.66 9.83 9.81
CA PHE A 153 -3.79 8.91 9.76
C PHE A 153 -3.54 7.77 8.76
N VAL A 154 -3.18 8.10 7.53
CA VAL A 154 -2.93 7.10 6.47
C VAL A 154 -1.73 6.21 6.82
N SER A 155 -0.64 6.78 7.35
CA SER A 155 0.51 6.01 7.82
C SER A 155 0.13 5.05 8.94
N GLY A 156 -0.64 5.52 9.93
CA GLY A 156 -1.15 4.66 11.01
C GLY A 156 -2.01 3.51 10.51
N LEU A 157 -2.88 3.78 9.54
CA LEU A 157 -3.75 2.77 8.95
C LEU A 157 -2.97 1.70 8.19
N CYS A 158 -1.82 2.05 7.60
CA CYS A 158 -1.02 1.16 6.75
C CYS A 158 0.25 0.58 7.41
N HIS A 159 0.59 0.96 8.65
CA HIS A 159 1.92 0.70 9.21
C HIS A 159 2.31 -0.78 9.33
N ASP A 160 1.33 -1.67 9.52
CA ASP A 160 1.52 -3.10 9.77
C ASP A 160 0.97 -3.98 8.61
N LEU A 161 0.85 -3.42 7.40
CA LEU A 161 0.43 -4.18 6.23
C LEU A 161 1.33 -5.40 5.97
N ASP A 162 0.69 -6.53 5.62
CA ASP A 162 1.33 -7.84 5.39
C ASP A 162 2.13 -8.42 6.59
N HIS A 163 1.98 -7.88 7.81
CA HIS A 163 2.71 -8.36 8.98
C HIS A 163 2.42 -9.84 9.29
N ARG A 164 3.47 -10.65 9.48
CA ARG A 164 3.39 -12.13 9.56
C ARG A 164 3.17 -12.68 10.97
N GLY A 165 3.24 -11.85 11.99
CA GLY A 165 3.05 -12.24 13.40
C GLY A 165 4.30 -12.79 14.09
N THR A 166 5.47 -12.59 13.48
CA THR A 166 6.78 -12.88 14.07
C THR A 166 7.53 -11.58 14.31
N ASN A 167 8.44 -11.57 15.28
CA ASN A 167 9.41 -10.49 15.42
C ASN A 167 10.53 -10.61 14.38
N ASN A 168 11.27 -9.53 14.19
CA ASN A 168 12.45 -9.47 13.31
C ASN A 168 13.63 -10.26 13.86
#